data_AF-F4RE15-F1
#
_entry.id   AF-F4RE15-F1
#
_cell.length_a   1.000
_cell.length_b   1.000
_cell.length_c   1.000
_cell.angle_alpha   90.00
_cell.angle_beta   90.00
_cell.angle_gamma   90.00
#
_symmetry.space_group_name_H-M   'P 1'
#
loop_
_entity.id
_entity.type
_entity.pdbx_description
1 polymer ?
#
loop_
_entity_poly.entity_id
_entity_poly.type
_entity_poly.pdbx_seq_one_letter_code
_entity_poly.pdbx_strand_id
1 'polypeptide(L)' 'MDSKLDGAAQKELSSFLEQEQAKARLQTSIHTFTDMCFDKCVPKAPDTRFSRSEESCLVNCVDRFLDASRN' A
#
# COMPACT_ATOMS: atom_id res chain seq x y z
N MET A 1 28.83 11.64 22.53
CA MET A 1 27.62 11.35 21.72
C MET A 1 26.50 12.20 22.32
N ASP A 2 25.52 12.64 21.53
CA ASP A 2 24.57 13.74 21.83
C ASP A 2 25.03 15.15 21.44
N SER A 3 25.62 15.27 20.24
CA SER A 3 25.67 16.55 19.55
C SER A 3 24.24 16.87 19.09
N LYS A 4 23.59 17.81 19.78
CA LYS A 4 22.32 18.45 19.37
C LYS A 4 22.23 18.51 17.84
N LEU A 5 21.27 17.79 17.25
CA LEU A 5 20.91 18.06 15.86
C LEU A 5 20.61 19.56 15.76
N ASP A 6 21.24 20.24 14.81
CA ASP A 6 20.92 21.63 14.56
C ASP A 6 19.43 21.75 14.17
N GLY A 7 18.82 22.92 14.37
CA GLY A 7 17.38 23.09 14.14
C GLY A 7 16.95 22.82 12.69
N ALA A 8 17.85 22.95 11.71
CA ALA A 8 17.58 22.60 10.32
C ALA A 8 17.66 21.08 10.09
N ALA A 9 18.67 20.41 10.64
CA ALA A 9 18.82 18.95 10.61
C ALA A 9 17.64 18.25 11.31
N GLN A 10 17.13 18.80 12.42
CA GLN A 10 15.94 18.27 13.09
C GLN A 10 14.69 18.38 12.20
N LYS A 11 14.54 19.50 11.47
CA LYS A 11 13.42 19.72 10.55
C LYS A 11 13.49 18.79 9.32
N GLU A 12 14.69 18.61 8.76
CA GLU A 12 14.94 17.68 7.66
C GLU A 12 14.63 16.24 8.08
N LEU A 13 15.10 15.82 9.27
CA LEU A 13 14.81 14.50 9.82
C LEU A 13 13.31 14.29 10.03
N SER A 14 12.58 15.30 10.54
CA SER A 14 11.12 15.22 10.69
C SER A 14 10.42 15.00 9.33
N SER A 15 10.80 15.77 8.31
CA SER A 15 10.26 15.62 6.96
C SER A 15 10.57 14.25 6.36
N PHE A 16 11.80 13.75 6.55
CA PHE A 16 12.20 12.42 6.12
C PHE A 16 11.35 11.33 6.81
N LEU A 17 11.19 11.41 8.14
CA LEU A 17 10.40 10.45 8.89
C LEU A 17 8.93 10.45 8.46
N GLU A 18 8.34 11.61 8.21
CA GLU A 18 6.97 11.71 7.71
C GLU A 18 6.81 11.04 6.35
N GLN A 19 7.76 11.22 5.43
CA GLN A 19 7.75 10.57 4.12
C GLN A 19 7.90 9.05 4.22
N GLU A 20 8.82 8.57 5.05
CA GLU A 20 9.02 7.13 5.26
C GLU A 20 7.80 6.48 5.95
N GLN A 21 7.18 7.18 6.90
CA GLN A 21 5.93 6.71 7.50
C GLN A 21 4.80 6.65 6.47
N ALA A 22 4.67 7.64 5.59
CA ALA A 22 3.68 7.61 4.52
C ALA A 22 3.91 6.41 3.59
N LYS A 23 5.17 6.15 3.21
CA LYS A 23 5.53 4.95 2.41
C LYS A 23 5.18 3.66 3.13
N ALA A 24 5.50 3.53 4.43
CA ALA A 24 5.21 2.34 5.21
C ALA A 24 3.69 2.07 5.31
N ARG A 25 2.88 3.13 5.48
CA ARG A 25 1.42 3.02 5.45
C ARG A 25 0.91 2.53 4.10
N LEU A 26 1.43 3.10 3.00
CA LEU A 26 1.07 2.65 1.65
C LEU A 26 1.45 1.18 1.40
N GLN A 27 2.65 0.75 1.82
CA GLN A 27 3.06 -0.64 1.71
C GLN A 27 2.14 -1.59 2.47
N THR A 28 1.74 -1.20 3.69
CA THR A 28 0.77 -1.97 4.48
C THR A 28 -0.58 -2.09 3.76
N SER A 29 -1.07 -1.00 3.17
CA SER A 29 -2.29 -1.03 2.36
C SER A 29 -2.15 -1.91 1.13
N ILE A 30 -1.00 -1.87 0.42
CA ILE A 30 -0.74 -2.74 -0.73
C ILE A 30 -0.78 -4.21 -0.33
N HIS A 31 -0.16 -4.60 0.78
CA HIS A 31 -0.24 -5.97 1.29
C HIS A 31 -1.68 -6.36 1.60
N THR A 32 -2.42 -5.49 2.29
CA THR A 32 -3.83 -5.73 2.63
C THR A 32 -4.68 -5.95 1.37
N PHE A 33 -4.47 -5.13 0.33
CA PHE A 33 -5.20 -5.26 -0.94
C PHE A 33 -4.80 -6.53 -1.67
N THR A 34 -3.52 -6.86 -1.66
CA THR A 34 -3.00 -8.06 -2.30
C THR A 34 -3.68 -9.29 -1.70
N ASP A 35 -3.60 -9.48 -0.39
CA ASP A 35 -4.16 -10.67 0.27
C ASP A 35 -5.68 -10.79 0.02
N MET A 36 -6.42 -9.71 0.32
CA MET A 36 -7.86 -9.69 0.20
C MET A 36 -8.35 -9.86 -1.24
N CYS A 37 -7.75 -9.16 -2.21
CA CYS A 37 -8.22 -9.20 -3.59
C CYS A 37 -7.78 -10.49 -4.29
N PHE A 38 -6.64 -11.08 -3.90
CA PHE A 38 -6.25 -12.39 -4.41
C PHE A 38 -7.24 -13.46 -3.94
N ASP A 39 -7.60 -13.48 -2.65
CA ASP A 39 -8.60 -14.42 -2.11
C ASP A 39 -9.97 -14.31 -2.80
N LYS A 40 -10.37 -13.09 -3.18
CA LYS A 40 -11.68 -12.84 -3.82
C LYS A 40 -11.68 -13.11 -5.31
N CYS A 41 -10.60 -12.78 -6.01
CA CYS A 41 -10.56 -12.75 -7.46
C CYS A 41 -9.84 -13.94 -8.09
N VAL A 42 -8.99 -14.65 -7.34
CA VAL A 42 -8.10 -15.69 -7.85
C VAL A 42 -8.40 -17.03 -7.14
N PRO A 43 -9.54 -17.68 -7.46
CA PRO A 43 -10.04 -18.85 -6.74
C PRO A 43 -9.22 -20.13 -6.98
N LYS A 44 -8.37 -20.13 -8.01
CA LYS A 44 -7.41 -21.18 -8.31
C LYS A 44 -6.06 -20.51 -8.53
N ALA A 45 -4.97 -21.21 -8.21
CA ALA A 45 -3.64 -20.71 -8.54
C ALA A 45 -3.60 -20.29 -10.01
N PRO A 46 -3.23 -19.04 -10.32
CA PRO A 46 -3.18 -18.58 -11.68
C PRO A 46 -2.14 -19.42 -12.44
N ASP A 47 -2.34 -19.57 -13.74
CA ASP A 47 -1.27 -20.02 -14.62
C ASP A 47 -0.14 -18.95 -14.61
N THR A 48 0.81 -18.99 -15.52
CA THR A 48 1.87 -17.96 -15.64
C THR A 48 1.35 -16.52 -15.78
N ARG A 49 0.05 -16.31 -16.00
CA ARG A 49 -0.63 -15.01 -16.13
C ARG A 49 -2.05 -15.07 -15.60
N PHE A 50 -2.56 -13.91 -15.17
CA PHE A 50 -3.98 -13.73 -14.91
C PHE A 50 -4.80 -13.78 -16.20
N SER A 51 -6.01 -14.31 -16.10
CA SER A 51 -7.04 -14.19 -17.11
C SER A 51 -7.60 -12.76 -17.14
N ARG A 52 -8.22 -12.36 -18.26
CA ARG A 52 -8.86 -11.04 -18.37
C ARG A 52 -9.91 -10.77 -17.29
N SER A 53 -10.62 -11.82 -16.85
CA SER A 53 -11.61 -11.74 -15.76
C SER A 53 -10.96 -11.50 -14.41
N GLU A 54 -9.82 -12.14 -14.12
CA GLU A 54 -9.07 -11.93 -12.88
C GLU A 54 -8.47 -10.53 -12.85
N GLU A 55 -7.84 -10.07 -13.93
CA GLU A 55 -7.33 -8.69 -14.06
C GLU A 55 -8.43 -7.66 -13.80
N SER A 56 -9.59 -7.82 -14.44
CA SER A 56 -10.74 -6.93 -14.25
C SER A 56 -11.27 -6.98 -12.82
N CYS A 57 -11.32 -8.17 -12.20
CA CYS A 57 -11.75 -8.33 -10.81
C CYS A 57 -10.80 -7.63 -9.84
N LEU A 58 -9.48 -7.79 -10.01
CA LEU A 58 -8.46 -7.20 -9.15
C LEU A 58 -8.53 -5.67 -9.17
N VAL A 59 -8.66 -5.06 -10.35
CA VAL A 59 -8.84 -3.59 -10.49
C VAL A 59 -10.09 -3.14 -9.74
N ASN A 60 -11.24 -3.78 -10.00
CA ASN A 60 -12.49 -3.43 -9.33
C ASN A 60 -12.40 -3.65 -7.80
N CYS A 61 -11.73 -4.71 -7.34
CA CYS A 61 -11.61 -5.00 -5.91
C CYS A 61 -10.93 -3.87 -5.15
N VAL A 62 -9.81 -3.36 -5.68
CA VAL A 62 -9.09 -2.24 -5.07
C VAL A 62 -9.93 -0.96 -5.11
N ASP A 63 -10.51 -0.62 -6.26
CA ASP A 63 -11.35 0.58 -6.41
C ASP A 63 -12.52 0.57 -5.42
N ARG A 64 -13.25 -0.54 -5.32
CA ARG A 64 -14.37 -0.67 -4.39
C ARG A 64 -13.95 -0.58 -2.93
N PHE A 65 -12.77 -1.08 -2.57
CA PHE A 65 -12.26 -0.96 -1.21
C PHE A 65 -11.95 0.50 -0.86
N LEU A 66 -11.31 1.22 -1.79
CA LEU A 66 -11.01 2.64 -1.61
C LEU A 66 -12.29 3.48 -1.49
N ASP A 67 -13.30 3.18 -2.31
CA ASP A 67 -14.63 3.81 -2.21
C ASP A 67 -15.28 3.55 -0.85
N ALA A 68 -15.22 2.31 -0.37
CA ALA A 68 -15.81 1.93 0.92
C ALA A 68 -15.08 2.56 2.12
N SER A 69 -13.77 2.73 2.03
CA SER A 69 -12.93 3.27 3.11
C SER A 69 -12.98 4.81 3.21
N ARG A 70 -13.66 5.47 2.27
CA ARG A 70 -13.82 6.94 2.20
C ARG A 70 -15.10 7.45 2.87
N ASN A 71 -15.94 6.55 3.40
CA ASN A 71 -17.20 6.87 4.09
C ASN A 71 -17.12 6.57 5.59
#